data_AF-A0AAN6SA03-F1
#
_entry.id   AF-A0AAN6SA03-F1
#
_cell.length_a   1.000
_cell.length_b   1.000
_cell.length_c   1.000
_cell.angle_alpha   90.00
_cell.angle_beta   90.00
_cell.angle_gamma   90.00
#
_symmetry.space_group_name_H-M   'P 1'
#
loop_
_entity.id
_entity.type
_entity.pdbx_description
1 polymer ?
#
loop_
_entity_poly.entity_id
_entity_poly.type
_entity_poly.pdbx_seq_one_letter_code
_entity_poly.pdbx_strand_id
1 'polypeptide(L)'
;MPATRMPAPGLPTAPATGSADTETSASVDNTKQVENLYYKVPISRSHIRLLRLLPPKNEDTAIYCKLFCTALDSKGTRPYEALSYVWGSEDKPCFIFINGCKLAVGKNLYAALLHLRDHSIKRTIWIDAICINQGDNEEKGHQVQSMAKIYAKASRVIVWLGEETAGSDQALEEIRIAAELSTRRFDNKAGILTLLQRPWFWRIWVLQEVAAARHILIKCGSAEIDGFAFCSGLDALKLSNELRADLRARIFSVTYLIRGAIFRPKYATSQSDNFSLDIRPLGELIEMYHTREATDRRDKVYALLGMSSDNPTAAGLFADYDISWKQLFNKLIHFLLPELVSVDLSDDKEIAVIEGKGSILGEVSSVKRNATWEDRQDVDITWSNAPSYICVKEAWGSSWTLPTTVKSVQQGDVICLLQGASRPTILRPYNDHWAVIMIAVSPAGDSQATTGDIKWSELLQSITVFSHYFLLEWDWDTNPDRQQDKNNYDYFTSIPVPKHSKTGLEGCLNAATRIRNVRLVLQEVKQYGGAVKNLWEETAVLERALRSMSNQKKTCLGPENSEKEDAEETIVNQLIEDKGQWTLLCLAAGNGHET
;
A
#
# COMPACT_ATOMS: atom_id res chain seq x y z
N MET A 1 53.57 -12.96 83.98
CA MET A 1 52.18 -13.28 84.38
C MET A 1 51.27 -12.16 83.90
N PRO A 2 50.04 -12.41 83.41
CA PRO A 2 49.37 -13.65 82.93
C PRO A 2 49.31 -13.66 81.37
N ALA A 3 49.09 -14.71 80.57
CA ALA A 3 48.39 -16.01 80.59
C ALA A 3 47.21 -16.05 79.57
N THR A 4 47.55 -16.46 78.33
CA THR A 4 46.91 -17.49 77.47
C THR A 4 45.39 -17.71 77.47
N ARG A 5 44.75 -17.64 76.27
CA ARG A 5 43.92 -18.73 75.67
C ARG A 5 43.51 -18.45 74.21
N MET A 6 43.58 -19.50 73.38
CA MET A 6 43.25 -19.58 71.94
C MET A 6 41.74 -19.78 71.66
N PRO A 7 41.26 -19.57 70.39
CA PRO A 7 39.85 -19.61 70.02
C PRO A 7 39.38 -20.96 69.46
N ALA A 8 38.06 -21.18 69.43
CA ALA A 8 37.38 -22.33 68.80
C ALA A 8 36.16 -21.87 67.96
N PRO A 9 35.71 -22.65 66.95
CA PRO A 9 35.17 -22.12 65.68
C PRO A 9 33.63 -22.15 65.56
N GLY A 10 33.09 -21.25 64.73
CA GLY A 10 31.67 -21.20 64.35
C GLY A 10 31.33 -22.18 63.22
N LEU A 11 30.17 -22.84 63.32
CA LEU A 11 29.62 -23.76 62.33
C LEU A 11 28.68 -23.06 61.31
N PRO A 12 28.46 -23.65 60.12
CA PRO A 12 28.02 -22.96 58.90
C PRO A 12 26.50 -22.99 58.65
N THR A 13 26.02 -21.96 57.95
CA THR A 13 24.65 -21.77 57.44
C THR A 13 24.38 -22.57 56.16
N ALA A 14 23.18 -23.15 56.08
CA ALA A 14 22.67 -23.99 54.98
C ALA A 14 22.45 -23.23 53.65
N PRO A 15 22.46 -23.91 52.49
CA PRO A 15 22.30 -23.27 51.18
C PRO A 15 20.82 -23.06 50.83
N ALA A 16 20.53 -21.90 50.25
CA ALA A 16 19.24 -21.57 49.64
C ALA A 16 19.08 -22.31 48.31
N THR A 17 18.00 -23.07 48.17
CA THR A 17 17.54 -23.67 46.91
C THR A 17 16.95 -22.59 46.01
N GLY A 18 17.65 -22.22 44.95
CA GLY A 18 17.11 -21.40 43.85
C GLY A 18 16.68 -22.29 42.68
N SER A 19 15.38 -22.27 42.36
CA SER A 19 14.83 -22.82 41.12
C SER A 19 14.68 -21.71 40.09
N ALA A 20 15.53 -21.71 39.06
CA ALA A 20 15.49 -20.75 37.94
C ALA A 20 15.72 -21.42 36.57
N ASP A 21 15.28 -22.67 36.39
CA ASP A 21 15.55 -23.46 35.17
C ASP A 21 14.30 -23.91 34.37
N THR A 22 13.09 -23.50 34.77
CA THR A 22 11.84 -24.02 34.18
C THR A 22 11.25 -23.20 33.02
N GLU A 23 11.60 -21.92 32.86
CA GLU A 23 11.02 -21.09 31.78
C GLU A 23 11.79 -21.22 30.45
N THR A 24 13.11 -21.43 30.49
CA THR A 24 13.96 -21.56 29.29
C THR A 24 13.82 -22.92 28.60
N SER A 25 13.49 -23.97 29.36
CA SER A 25 13.31 -25.32 28.81
C SER A 25 11.96 -25.49 28.11
N ALA A 26 10.88 -24.89 28.65
CA ALA A 26 9.54 -24.98 28.08
C ALA A 26 9.39 -24.22 26.75
N SER A 27 10.08 -23.08 26.58
CA SER A 27 10.06 -22.32 25.32
C SER A 27 10.81 -23.06 24.19
N VAL A 28 11.98 -23.62 24.49
CA VAL A 28 12.76 -24.43 23.53
C VAL A 28 12.03 -25.71 23.13
N ASP A 29 11.32 -26.35 24.07
CA ASP A 29 10.56 -27.57 23.80
C ASP A 29 9.31 -27.31 22.93
N ASN A 30 8.67 -26.15 23.10
CA ASN A 30 7.55 -25.72 22.27
C ASN A 30 7.99 -25.40 20.83
N THR A 31 9.10 -24.68 20.63
CA THR A 31 9.63 -24.37 19.29
C THR A 31 9.97 -25.64 18.50
N LYS A 32 10.60 -26.63 19.15
CA LYS A 32 10.90 -27.93 18.54
C LYS A 32 9.64 -28.72 18.18
N GLN A 33 8.57 -28.63 18.98
CA GLN A 33 7.30 -29.27 18.65
C GLN A 33 6.62 -28.65 17.43
N VAL A 34 6.69 -27.32 17.30
CA VAL A 34 6.13 -26.58 16.15
C VAL A 34 6.90 -26.90 14.86
N GLU A 35 8.24 -26.86 14.89
CA GLU A 35 9.06 -27.26 13.74
C GLU A 35 8.76 -28.71 13.32
N ASN A 36 8.64 -29.62 14.29
CA ASN A 36 8.32 -31.02 14.03
C ASN A 36 6.90 -31.21 13.45
N LEU A 37 5.94 -30.35 13.80
CA LEU A 37 4.59 -30.37 13.21
C LEU A 37 4.64 -30.11 11.69
N TYR A 38 5.40 -29.09 11.27
CA TYR A 38 5.51 -28.71 9.86
C TYR A 38 6.36 -29.68 9.06
N TYR A 39 7.46 -30.20 9.65
CA TYR A 39 8.29 -31.23 9.02
C TYR A 39 7.52 -32.53 8.75
N LYS A 40 6.58 -32.90 9.64
CA LYS A 40 5.71 -34.07 9.45
C LYS A 40 4.64 -33.90 8.38
N VAL A 41 4.37 -32.66 7.95
CA VAL A 41 3.36 -32.35 6.92
C VAL A 41 4.00 -31.43 5.88
N PRO A 42 5.00 -31.87 5.11
CA PRO A 42 5.65 -31.03 4.13
C PRO A 42 4.68 -30.68 2.98
N ILE A 43 4.89 -29.51 2.39
CA ILE A 43 4.13 -29.06 1.21
C ILE A 43 5.09 -28.79 0.05
N SER A 44 4.63 -29.08 -1.17
CA SER A 44 5.26 -28.60 -2.40
C SER A 44 4.54 -27.34 -2.90
N ARG A 45 5.08 -26.68 -3.92
CA ARG A 45 4.51 -25.43 -4.47
C ARG A 45 3.04 -25.50 -4.87
N SER A 46 2.54 -26.67 -5.28
CA SER A 46 1.14 -26.86 -5.68
C SER A 46 0.21 -27.37 -4.56
N HIS A 47 0.73 -27.43 -3.33
CA HIS A 47 0.02 -27.98 -2.18
C HIS A 47 -0.16 -26.94 -1.08
N ILE A 48 -1.19 -27.17 -0.27
CA ILE A 48 -1.50 -26.39 0.92
C ILE A 48 -1.74 -27.31 2.10
N ARG A 49 -1.53 -26.81 3.31
CA ARG A 49 -2.01 -27.48 4.52
C ARG A 49 -3.45 -27.03 4.79
N LEU A 50 -4.26 -27.94 5.33
CA LEU A 50 -5.60 -27.65 5.82
C LEU A 50 -5.75 -28.14 7.25
N LEU A 51 -6.44 -27.36 8.06
CA LEU A 51 -6.77 -27.70 9.44
C LEU A 51 -8.14 -28.37 9.49
N ARG A 52 -8.18 -29.60 10.01
CA ARG A 52 -9.43 -30.29 10.34
C ARG A 52 -9.75 -30.09 11.82
N LEU A 53 -10.68 -29.20 12.11
CA LEU A 53 -11.24 -28.95 13.43
C LEU A 53 -12.15 -30.11 13.83
N LEU A 54 -11.87 -30.75 14.98
CA LEU A 54 -12.62 -31.89 15.47
C LEU A 54 -13.73 -31.46 16.44
N PRO A 55 -14.86 -32.19 16.47
CA PRO A 55 -15.85 -32.03 17.53
C PRO A 55 -15.24 -32.26 18.92
N PRO A 56 -15.81 -31.65 19.97
CA PRO A 56 -15.39 -31.91 21.34
C PRO A 56 -15.53 -33.40 21.68
N LYS A 57 -14.54 -33.94 22.40
CA LYS A 57 -14.63 -35.28 22.98
C LYS A 57 -15.25 -35.14 24.37
N ASN A 58 -16.56 -35.29 24.50
CA ASN A 58 -17.32 -35.17 25.75
C ASN A 58 -17.35 -33.71 26.31
N GLU A 59 -17.24 -33.53 27.63
CA GLU A 59 -17.16 -32.23 28.32
C GLU A 59 -15.81 -31.49 28.12
N ASP A 60 -14.91 -32.02 27.28
CA ASP A 60 -13.60 -31.41 27.04
C ASP A 60 -13.76 -30.08 26.26
N THR A 61 -13.31 -29.00 26.90
CA THR A 61 -13.28 -27.68 26.29
C THR A 61 -12.11 -27.51 25.32
N ALA A 62 -11.06 -28.33 25.44
CA ALA A 62 -9.86 -28.25 24.63
C ALA A 62 -10.14 -28.49 23.14
N ILE A 63 -9.46 -27.73 22.29
CA ILE A 63 -9.63 -27.79 20.84
C ILE A 63 -8.60 -28.77 20.25
N TYR A 64 -9.10 -29.83 19.63
CA TYR A 64 -8.28 -30.80 18.89
C TYR A 64 -8.45 -30.63 17.39
N CYS A 65 -7.34 -30.68 16.68
CA CYS A 65 -7.29 -30.54 15.24
C CYS A 65 -6.37 -31.59 14.60
N LYS A 66 -6.55 -31.80 13.30
CA LYS A 66 -5.58 -32.52 12.45
C LYS A 66 -5.11 -31.63 11.32
N LEU A 67 -3.80 -31.52 11.14
CA LEU A 67 -3.21 -30.81 10.01
C LEU A 67 -2.83 -31.83 8.93
N PHE A 68 -3.22 -31.57 7.68
CA PHE A 68 -2.93 -32.46 6.56
C PHE A 68 -2.68 -31.67 5.27
N CYS A 69 -1.93 -32.27 4.36
CA CYS A 69 -1.56 -31.67 3.07
C CYS A 69 -2.57 -32.06 1.97
N THR A 70 -2.87 -31.15 1.05
CA THR A 70 -3.69 -31.42 -0.14
C THR A 70 -3.19 -30.62 -1.33
N ALA A 71 -3.40 -31.16 -2.54
CA ALA A 71 -3.15 -30.44 -3.77
C ALA A 71 -4.19 -29.32 -3.96
N LEU A 72 -3.71 -28.12 -4.24
CA LEU A 72 -4.54 -26.94 -4.51
C LEU A 72 -5.29 -27.08 -5.84
N ASP A 73 -4.71 -27.78 -6.81
CA ASP A 73 -5.27 -27.99 -8.16
C ASP A 73 -6.07 -29.28 -8.35
N SER A 74 -6.48 -29.91 -7.24
CA SER A 74 -7.38 -31.08 -7.33
C SER A 74 -8.71 -30.70 -7.99
N LYS A 75 -9.11 -31.45 -9.04
CA LYS A 75 -10.35 -31.24 -9.82
C LYS A 75 -11.64 -31.60 -9.05
N GLY A 76 -11.58 -31.71 -7.72
CA GLY A 76 -12.64 -32.20 -6.84
C GLY A 76 -13.50 -31.11 -6.20
N THR A 77 -14.47 -31.52 -5.39
CA THR A 77 -15.31 -30.65 -4.55
C THR A 77 -14.44 -29.79 -3.62
N ARG A 78 -14.76 -28.49 -3.50
CA ARG A 78 -14.06 -27.51 -2.65
C ARG A 78 -14.09 -27.97 -1.18
N PRO A 79 -13.01 -28.57 -0.64
CA PRO A 79 -13.12 -29.39 0.57
C PRO A 79 -12.92 -28.58 1.85
N TYR A 80 -12.80 -27.26 1.77
CA TYR A 80 -12.48 -26.40 2.91
C TYR A 80 -13.15 -25.03 2.85
N GLU A 81 -13.22 -24.39 4.00
CA GLU A 81 -13.53 -22.97 4.20
C GLU A 81 -12.24 -22.21 4.49
N ALA A 82 -12.17 -20.92 4.19
CA ALA A 82 -11.02 -20.09 4.59
C ALA A 82 -11.42 -19.11 5.68
N LEU A 83 -10.57 -18.93 6.69
CA LEU A 83 -10.79 -17.96 7.76
C LEU A 83 -10.11 -16.62 7.40
N SER A 84 -10.84 -15.54 7.58
CA SER A 84 -10.39 -14.15 7.46
C SER A 84 -10.59 -13.49 8.83
N TYR A 85 -9.51 -13.22 9.55
CA TYR A 85 -9.56 -12.76 10.94
C TYR A 85 -8.31 -11.96 11.29
N VAL A 86 -8.40 -11.14 12.34
CA VAL A 86 -7.24 -10.39 12.89
C VAL A 86 -6.45 -11.31 13.82
N TRP A 87 -5.13 -11.43 13.64
CA TRP A 87 -4.31 -12.29 14.50
C TRP A 87 -4.39 -11.89 15.98
N GLY A 88 -4.45 -10.59 16.26
CA GLY A 88 -4.58 -10.02 17.60
C GLY A 88 -3.26 -9.99 18.35
N SER A 89 -3.31 -9.72 19.66
CA SER A 89 -2.12 -9.79 20.52
C SER A 89 -1.73 -11.25 20.80
N GLU A 90 -0.43 -11.52 20.81
CA GLU A 90 0.17 -12.77 21.25
C GLU A 90 0.32 -12.84 22.79
N ASP A 91 -0.05 -11.78 23.50
CA ASP A 91 -0.01 -11.74 24.96
C ASP A 91 -0.99 -12.74 25.57
N LYS A 92 -0.45 -13.69 26.35
CA LYS A 92 -1.18 -14.78 27.01
C LYS A 92 -1.92 -15.66 25.97
N PRO A 93 -1.17 -16.46 25.19
CA PRO A 93 -1.76 -17.30 24.16
C PRO A 93 -2.64 -18.40 24.76
N CYS A 94 -3.66 -18.78 24.01
CA CYS A 94 -4.43 -20.00 24.26
C CYS A 94 -3.73 -21.18 23.57
N PHE A 95 -4.07 -22.42 23.96
CA PHE A 95 -3.45 -23.61 23.38
C PHE A 95 -4.48 -24.50 22.68
N ILE A 96 -4.08 -25.02 21.53
CA ILE A 96 -4.82 -26.05 20.78
C ILE A 96 -3.90 -27.25 20.53
N PHE A 97 -4.50 -28.41 20.25
CA PHE A 97 -3.74 -29.65 20.00
C PHE A 97 -3.86 -30.05 18.54
N ILE A 98 -2.75 -30.04 17.80
CA ILE A 98 -2.70 -30.39 16.38
C ILE A 98 -1.81 -31.61 16.19
N ASN A 99 -2.36 -32.70 15.65
CA ASN A 99 -1.62 -33.96 15.45
C ASN A 99 -0.89 -34.45 16.72
N GLY A 100 -1.45 -34.17 17.91
CA GLY A 100 -0.86 -34.49 19.20
C GLY A 100 0.18 -33.50 19.73
N CYS A 101 0.55 -32.48 18.95
CA CYS A 101 1.45 -31.40 19.36
C CYS A 101 0.63 -30.24 19.95
N LYS A 102 1.15 -29.58 21.00
CA LYS A 102 0.52 -28.43 21.61
C LYS A 102 0.98 -27.17 20.88
N LEU A 103 0.05 -26.39 20.33
CA LEU A 103 0.35 -25.15 19.60
C LEU A 103 -0.25 -23.95 20.34
N ALA A 104 0.55 -22.90 20.51
CA ALA A 104 0.10 -21.61 21.02
C ALA A 104 -0.62 -20.83 19.91
N VAL A 105 -1.80 -20.28 20.20
CA VAL A 105 -2.57 -19.43 19.30
C VAL A 105 -3.09 -18.19 20.03
N GLY A 106 -3.20 -17.07 19.31
CA GLY A 106 -3.80 -15.85 19.86
C GLY A 106 -5.26 -16.07 20.31
N LYS A 107 -5.69 -15.28 21.30
CA LYS A 107 -7.05 -15.39 21.87
C LYS A 107 -8.14 -15.24 20.81
N ASN A 108 -7.95 -14.34 19.85
CA ASN A 108 -8.94 -14.12 18.79
C ASN A 108 -9.11 -15.34 17.89
N LEU A 109 -8.01 -16.02 17.55
CA LEU A 109 -8.06 -17.27 16.78
C LEU A 109 -8.72 -18.39 17.58
N TYR A 110 -8.38 -18.50 18.87
CA TYR A 110 -9.00 -19.50 19.74
C TYR A 110 -10.52 -19.31 19.84
N ALA A 111 -10.98 -18.07 20.05
CA ALA A 111 -12.40 -17.74 20.07
C ALA A 111 -13.07 -18.08 18.72
N ALA A 112 -12.45 -17.70 17.59
CA ALA A 112 -12.96 -18.06 16.27
C ALA A 112 -13.11 -19.58 16.12
N LEU A 113 -12.09 -20.36 16.47
CA LEU A 113 -12.14 -21.83 16.40
C LEU A 113 -13.22 -22.41 17.32
N LEU A 114 -13.42 -21.84 18.51
CA LEU A 114 -14.47 -22.27 19.44
C LEU A 114 -15.87 -22.05 18.84
N HIS A 115 -16.13 -20.88 18.27
CA HIS A 115 -17.41 -20.55 17.62
C HIS A 115 -17.65 -21.31 16.31
N LEU A 116 -16.58 -21.73 15.62
CA LEU A 116 -16.67 -22.52 14.38
C LEU A 116 -16.71 -24.03 14.64
N ARG A 117 -16.40 -24.47 15.86
CA ARG A 117 -16.41 -25.88 16.23
C ARG A 117 -17.85 -26.38 16.35
N ASP A 118 -18.21 -27.31 15.48
CA ASP A 118 -19.49 -28.01 15.54
C ASP A 118 -19.42 -29.17 16.54
N HIS A 119 -20.54 -29.48 17.20
CA HIS A 119 -20.63 -30.53 18.22
C HIS A 119 -20.58 -31.95 17.65
N SER A 120 -20.87 -32.15 16.37
CA SER A 120 -21.00 -33.48 15.76
C SER A 120 -20.16 -33.65 14.49
N ILE A 121 -19.86 -32.57 13.77
CA ILE A 121 -19.27 -32.62 12.44
C ILE A 121 -17.86 -32.02 12.44
N LYS A 122 -16.92 -32.74 11.84
CA LYS A 122 -15.57 -32.22 11.59
C LYS A 122 -15.62 -31.12 10.52
N ARG A 123 -14.95 -30.00 10.77
CA ARG A 123 -14.87 -28.87 9.82
C ARG A 123 -13.45 -28.77 9.26
N THR A 124 -13.31 -28.50 7.97
CA THR A 124 -11.99 -28.32 7.34
C THR A 124 -11.83 -26.85 6.96
N ILE A 125 -10.81 -26.21 7.52
CA ILE A 125 -10.59 -24.76 7.43
C ILE A 125 -9.13 -24.49 7.06
N TRP A 126 -8.89 -23.53 6.18
CA TRP A 126 -7.58 -22.94 5.94
C TRP A 126 -7.44 -21.69 6.79
N ILE A 127 -6.34 -21.61 7.56
CA ILE A 127 -6.03 -20.51 8.48
C ILE A 127 -4.55 -20.19 8.27
N ASP A 128 -4.24 -19.03 7.72
CA ASP A 128 -2.89 -18.56 7.39
C ASP A 128 -1.86 -18.81 8.51
N ALA A 129 -2.16 -18.40 9.75
CA ALA A 129 -1.28 -18.52 10.90
C ALA A 129 -0.93 -19.98 11.29
N ILE A 130 -1.73 -20.96 10.86
CA ILE A 130 -1.52 -22.39 11.18
C ILE A 130 -1.08 -23.16 9.94
N CYS A 131 -1.68 -22.89 8.78
CA CYS A 131 -1.48 -23.66 7.55
C CYS A 131 -0.16 -23.30 6.84
N ILE A 132 0.36 -22.10 7.08
CA ILE A 132 1.66 -21.63 6.59
C ILE A 132 2.68 -21.76 7.72
N ASN A 133 3.86 -22.28 7.42
CA ASN A 133 4.99 -22.24 8.34
C ASN A 133 5.53 -20.81 8.41
N GLN A 134 5.15 -20.07 9.46
CA GLN A 134 5.54 -18.67 9.65
C GLN A 134 7.05 -18.51 9.92
N GLY A 135 7.75 -19.58 10.31
CA GLY A 135 9.20 -19.58 10.57
C GLY A 135 10.06 -19.87 9.34
N ASP A 136 9.47 -20.13 8.18
CA ASP A 136 10.16 -20.40 6.92
C ASP A 136 9.75 -19.35 5.88
N ASN A 137 10.64 -18.38 5.62
CA ASN A 137 10.36 -17.28 4.70
C ASN A 137 10.16 -17.75 3.26
N GLU A 138 10.83 -18.85 2.84
CA GLU A 138 10.65 -19.42 1.52
C GLU A 138 9.25 -20.03 1.39
N GLU A 139 8.84 -20.85 2.36
CA GLU A 139 7.48 -21.41 2.38
C GLU A 139 6.43 -20.29 2.45
N LYS A 140 6.64 -19.33 3.35
CA LYS A 140 5.75 -18.18 3.56
C LYS A 140 5.58 -17.37 2.29
N GLY A 141 6.66 -17.00 1.60
CA GLY A 141 6.61 -16.28 0.33
C GLY A 141 5.78 -17.02 -0.72
N HIS A 142 6.02 -18.32 -0.90
CA HIS A 142 5.27 -19.14 -1.86
C HIS A 142 3.77 -19.25 -1.51
N GLN A 143 3.42 -19.46 -0.24
CA GLN A 143 2.03 -19.57 0.20
C GLN A 143 1.30 -18.23 0.11
N VAL A 144 1.96 -17.13 0.48
CA VAL A 144 1.44 -15.76 0.37
C VAL A 144 1.16 -15.41 -1.09
N GLN A 145 2.07 -15.72 -1.99
CA GLN A 145 1.87 -15.57 -3.43
C GLN A 145 0.62 -16.34 -3.93
N SER A 146 0.29 -17.46 -3.27
CA SER A 146 -0.84 -18.32 -3.61
C SER A 146 -2.16 -17.94 -2.91
N MET A 147 -2.16 -16.99 -1.96
CA MET A 147 -3.34 -16.70 -1.12
C MET A 147 -4.60 -16.40 -1.92
N ALA A 148 -4.52 -15.58 -2.98
CA ALA A 148 -5.67 -15.30 -3.85
C ALA A 148 -6.29 -16.60 -4.40
N LYS A 149 -5.46 -17.55 -4.86
CA LYS A 149 -5.91 -18.86 -5.37
C LYS A 149 -6.52 -19.71 -4.25
N ILE A 150 -5.94 -19.68 -3.05
CA ILE A 150 -6.41 -20.42 -1.88
C ILE A 150 -7.80 -19.93 -1.45
N TYR A 151 -7.99 -18.62 -1.30
CA TYR A 151 -9.29 -18.05 -0.94
C TYR A 151 -10.33 -18.24 -2.05
N ALA A 152 -9.95 -18.14 -3.33
CA ALA A 152 -10.85 -18.35 -4.46
C ALA A 152 -11.35 -19.80 -4.57
N LYS A 153 -10.52 -20.76 -4.16
CA LYS A 153 -10.87 -22.19 -4.14
C LYS A 153 -11.62 -22.63 -2.88
N ALA A 154 -11.70 -21.80 -1.85
CA ALA A 154 -12.51 -22.09 -0.68
C ALA A 154 -14.01 -22.22 -1.05
N SER A 155 -14.72 -23.06 -0.30
CA SER A 155 -16.19 -23.18 -0.42
C SER A 155 -16.87 -21.87 -0.05
N ARG A 156 -16.38 -21.23 1.01
CA ARG A 156 -16.70 -19.87 1.47
C ARG A 156 -15.55 -19.30 2.29
N VAL A 157 -15.54 -17.98 2.43
CA VAL A 157 -14.66 -17.24 3.34
C VAL A 157 -15.46 -16.81 4.55
N ILE A 158 -14.96 -17.12 5.73
CA ILE A 158 -15.57 -16.75 7.00
C ILE A 158 -14.81 -15.54 7.51
N VAL A 159 -15.47 -14.39 7.54
CA VAL A 159 -14.94 -13.16 8.13
C VAL A 159 -15.29 -13.17 9.61
N TRP A 160 -14.29 -13.33 10.46
CA TRP A 160 -14.43 -13.30 11.91
C TRP A 160 -14.04 -11.92 12.44
N LEU A 161 -15.04 -11.17 12.90
CA LEU A 161 -14.86 -9.83 13.44
C LEU A 161 -14.45 -9.82 14.93
N GLY A 162 -14.44 -10.97 15.61
CA GLY A 162 -14.17 -11.07 17.05
C GLY A 162 -15.41 -11.46 17.87
N GLU A 163 -15.23 -11.60 19.18
CA GLU A 163 -16.31 -11.87 20.12
C GLU A 163 -17.30 -10.71 20.22
N GLU A 164 -18.43 -10.99 20.87
CA GLU A 164 -19.44 -9.99 21.24
C GLU A 164 -18.86 -8.97 22.22
N THR A 165 -18.90 -7.71 21.82
CA THR A 165 -18.76 -6.54 22.69
C THR A 165 -20.12 -5.86 22.83
N ALA A 166 -20.31 -5.01 23.85
CA ALA A 166 -21.59 -4.33 24.10
C ALA A 166 -22.21 -3.75 22.80
N GLY A 167 -23.35 -4.34 22.37
CA GLY A 167 -24.14 -3.91 21.22
C GLY A 167 -23.64 -4.36 19.84
N SER A 168 -22.61 -5.21 19.73
CA SER A 168 -22.05 -5.62 18.42
C SER A 168 -22.80 -6.78 17.73
N ASP A 169 -23.33 -7.71 18.50
CA ASP A 169 -24.32 -8.72 18.08
C ASP A 169 -25.59 -8.06 17.54
N GLN A 170 -26.15 -7.13 18.32
CA GLN A 170 -27.33 -6.36 17.93
C GLN A 170 -27.05 -5.54 16.66
N ALA A 171 -25.84 -4.99 16.51
CA ALA A 171 -25.46 -4.25 15.31
C ALA A 171 -25.49 -5.11 14.04
N LEU A 172 -25.01 -6.35 14.10
CA LEU A 172 -25.02 -7.25 12.94
C LEU A 172 -26.45 -7.62 12.53
N GLU A 173 -27.32 -7.84 13.53
CA GLU A 173 -28.74 -8.13 13.31
C GLU A 173 -29.49 -6.91 12.78
N GLU A 174 -29.20 -5.70 13.26
CA GLU A 174 -29.78 -4.46 12.71
C GLU A 174 -29.39 -4.23 11.26
N ILE A 175 -28.14 -4.52 10.87
CA ILE A 175 -27.72 -4.49 9.46
C ILE A 175 -28.52 -5.52 8.65
N ARG A 176 -28.74 -6.72 9.19
CA ARG A 176 -29.55 -7.77 8.54
C ARG A 176 -31.00 -7.32 8.33
N ILE A 177 -31.62 -6.76 9.35
CA ILE A 177 -33.00 -6.23 9.28
C ILE A 177 -33.09 -5.05 8.30
N ALA A 178 -32.09 -4.16 8.29
CA ALA A 178 -32.03 -3.06 7.35
C ALA A 178 -31.94 -3.56 5.89
N ALA A 179 -31.18 -4.62 5.64
CA ALA A 179 -31.09 -5.26 4.33
C ALA A 179 -32.43 -5.87 3.91
N GLU A 180 -33.12 -6.56 4.81
CA GLU A 180 -34.40 -7.23 4.56
C GLU A 180 -35.54 -6.23 4.31
N LEU A 181 -35.65 -5.20 5.16
CA LEU A 181 -36.77 -4.25 5.14
C LEU A 181 -36.49 -2.98 4.33
N SER A 182 -35.27 -2.81 3.81
CA SER A 182 -34.81 -1.57 3.14
C SER A 182 -35.08 -0.32 3.98
N THR A 183 -34.91 -0.42 5.31
CA THR A 183 -35.21 0.65 6.27
C THR A 183 -33.97 1.45 6.62
N ARG A 184 -34.18 2.73 6.95
CA ARG A 184 -33.14 3.64 7.47
C ARG A 184 -33.12 3.71 9.00
N ARG A 185 -34.04 3.00 9.66
CA ARG A 185 -34.13 3.02 11.12
C ARG A 185 -33.03 2.14 11.69
N PHE A 186 -32.24 2.72 12.59
CA PHE A 186 -31.31 2.04 13.47
C PHE A 186 -31.69 2.38 14.90
N ASP A 187 -31.74 1.37 15.77
CA ASP A 187 -31.95 1.57 17.20
C ASP A 187 -30.60 1.63 17.93
N ASN A 188 -29.54 1.03 17.35
CA ASN A 188 -28.19 0.95 17.91
C ASN A 188 -27.11 1.48 16.94
N LYS A 189 -27.18 2.78 16.61
CA LYS A 189 -26.15 3.46 15.78
C LYS A 189 -24.73 3.25 16.32
N ALA A 190 -24.57 3.37 17.65
CA ALA A 190 -23.28 3.28 18.31
C ALA A 190 -22.65 1.89 18.16
N GLY A 191 -23.47 0.82 18.27
CA GLY A 191 -23.04 -0.55 18.01
C GLY A 191 -22.58 -0.77 16.59
N ILE A 192 -23.31 -0.25 15.59
CA ILE A 192 -22.92 -0.35 14.17
C ILE A 192 -21.60 0.37 13.91
N LEU A 193 -21.44 1.59 14.42
CA LEU A 193 -20.18 2.33 14.27
C LEU A 193 -19.01 1.60 14.96
N THR A 194 -19.23 1.06 16.15
CA THR A 194 -18.22 0.27 16.88
C THR A 194 -17.83 -1.01 16.12
N LEU A 195 -18.81 -1.68 15.50
CA LEU A 195 -18.56 -2.85 14.66
C LEU A 195 -17.70 -2.50 13.44
N LEU A 196 -18.03 -1.42 12.73
CA LEU A 196 -17.30 -0.97 11.54
C LEU A 196 -15.88 -0.45 11.87
N GLN A 197 -15.64 -0.02 13.11
CA GLN A 197 -14.32 0.39 13.59
C GLN A 197 -13.41 -0.77 13.95
N ARG A 198 -13.89 -2.03 13.94
CA ARG A 198 -13.08 -3.19 14.34
C ARG A 198 -11.83 -3.34 13.46
N PRO A 199 -10.69 -3.79 14.02
CA PRO A 199 -9.39 -3.83 13.33
C PRO A 199 -9.38 -4.61 12.01
N TRP A 200 -10.31 -5.54 11.81
CA TRP A 200 -10.42 -6.30 10.58
C TRP A 200 -10.55 -5.39 9.34
N PHE A 201 -11.37 -4.34 9.40
CA PHE A 201 -11.58 -3.43 8.26
C PHE A 201 -10.34 -2.60 7.90
N TRP A 202 -9.35 -2.52 8.80
CA TRP A 202 -8.17 -1.67 8.64
C TRP A 202 -7.03 -2.36 7.90
N ARG A 203 -7.00 -3.70 7.93
CA ARG A 203 -5.90 -4.50 7.39
C ARG A 203 -5.87 -4.52 5.87
N ILE A 204 -4.69 -4.66 5.30
CA ILE A 204 -4.53 -4.78 3.84
C ILE A 204 -4.95 -6.16 3.33
N TRP A 205 -4.61 -7.22 4.06
CA TRP A 205 -4.88 -8.61 3.69
C TRP A 205 -6.36 -8.90 3.40
N VAL A 206 -7.28 -8.29 4.16
CA VAL A 206 -8.71 -8.55 4.03
C VAL A 206 -9.25 -8.24 2.64
N LEU A 207 -8.59 -7.34 1.90
CA LEU A 207 -8.96 -7.00 0.52
C LEU A 207 -8.87 -8.22 -0.38
N GLN A 208 -7.72 -8.90 -0.41
CA GLN A 208 -7.51 -10.09 -1.24
C GLN A 208 -8.42 -11.24 -0.81
N GLU A 209 -8.62 -11.38 0.51
CA GLU A 209 -9.44 -12.44 1.09
C GLU A 209 -10.91 -12.34 0.64
N VAL A 210 -11.50 -11.14 0.73
CA VAL A 210 -12.87 -10.90 0.26
C VAL A 210 -12.96 -10.71 -1.25
N ALA A 211 -11.90 -10.25 -1.92
CA ALA A 211 -11.83 -10.15 -3.38
C ALA A 211 -11.69 -11.52 -4.06
N ALA A 212 -11.16 -12.52 -3.37
CA ALA A 212 -11.07 -13.88 -3.89
C ALA A 212 -12.32 -14.71 -3.57
N ALA A 213 -12.98 -14.42 -2.46
CA ALA A 213 -14.11 -15.19 -1.95
C ALA A 213 -15.25 -15.34 -2.96
N ARG A 214 -15.91 -16.50 -3.00
CA ARG A 214 -17.12 -16.68 -3.83
C ARG A 214 -18.42 -16.63 -3.03
N HIS A 215 -18.28 -16.77 -1.74
CA HIS A 215 -19.33 -16.70 -0.75
C HIS A 215 -18.67 -16.21 0.53
N ILE A 216 -19.26 -15.22 1.19
CA ILE A 216 -18.69 -14.58 2.36
C ILE A 216 -19.71 -14.69 3.48
N LEU A 217 -19.29 -15.24 4.62
CA LEU A 217 -20.09 -15.28 5.84
C LEU A 217 -19.39 -14.41 6.88
N ILE A 218 -20.03 -13.33 7.31
CA ILE A 218 -19.49 -12.43 8.33
C ILE A 218 -20.04 -12.87 9.67
N LYS A 219 -19.15 -13.07 10.66
CA LYS A 219 -19.48 -13.49 12.02
C LYS A 219 -18.92 -12.50 13.05
N CYS A 220 -19.72 -12.25 14.10
CA CYS A 220 -19.33 -11.49 15.28
C CYS A 220 -19.94 -12.19 16.50
N GLY A 221 -19.11 -12.86 17.29
CA GLY A 221 -19.56 -13.83 18.31
C GLY A 221 -20.49 -14.89 17.72
N SER A 222 -21.70 -14.99 18.27
CA SER A 222 -22.74 -15.92 17.82
C SER A 222 -23.50 -15.45 16.58
N ALA A 223 -23.57 -14.13 16.34
CA ALA A 223 -24.28 -13.54 15.22
C ALA A 223 -23.56 -13.80 13.88
N GLU A 224 -24.34 -13.96 12.81
CA GLU A 224 -23.83 -14.11 11.45
C GLU A 224 -24.71 -13.45 10.40
N ILE A 225 -24.10 -13.01 9.31
CA ILE A 225 -24.78 -12.40 8.17
C ILE A 225 -24.06 -12.75 6.87
N ASP A 226 -24.82 -12.94 5.79
CA ASP A 226 -24.25 -13.07 4.45
C ASP A 226 -23.57 -11.76 4.01
N GLY A 227 -22.46 -11.85 3.29
CA GLY A 227 -21.70 -10.68 2.86
C GLY A 227 -22.50 -9.72 1.95
N PHE A 228 -23.35 -10.24 1.07
CA PHE A 228 -24.20 -9.39 0.23
C PHE A 228 -25.27 -8.69 1.08
N ALA A 229 -25.92 -9.42 1.98
CA ALA A 229 -26.87 -8.84 2.94
C ALA A 229 -26.23 -7.75 3.82
N PHE A 230 -25.00 -7.95 4.29
CA PHE A 230 -24.24 -6.94 5.01
C PHE A 230 -24.06 -5.65 4.19
N CYS A 231 -23.67 -5.79 2.92
CA CYS A 231 -23.53 -4.64 2.02
C CYS A 231 -24.85 -3.92 1.77
N SER A 232 -25.93 -4.66 1.48
CA SER A 232 -27.27 -4.09 1.28
C SER A 232 -27.80 -3.38 2.52
N GLY A 233 -27.54 -3.94 3.71
CA GLY A 233 -27.91 -3.31 4.97
C GLY A 233 -27.19 -1.98 5.21
N LEU A 234 -25.88 -1.92 4.95
CA LEU A 234 -25.13 -0.66 5.04
C LEU A 234 -25.65 0.41 4.08
N ASP A 235 -26.02 0.03 2.85
CA ASP A 235 -26.61 0.95 1.87
C ASP A 235 -27.98 1.47 2.33
N ALA A 236 -28.83 0.58 2.83
CA ALA A 236 -30.15 0.91 3.35
C ALA A 236 -30.05 1.91 4.52
N LEU A 237 -29.06 1.74 5.40
CA LEU A 237 -28.83 2.62 6.55
C LEU A 237 -28.27 4.00 6.17
N LYS A 238 -27.75 4.19 4.95
CA LYS A 238 -27.17 5.46 4.46
C LYS A 238 -26.12 6.07 5.40
N LEU A 239 -25.23 5.23 5.93
CA LEU A 239 -24.22 5.64 6.90
C LEU A 239 -23.08 6.49 6.31
N SER A 240 -23.04 6.71 4.99
CA SER A 240 -21.92 7.41 4.33
C SER A 240 -21.62 8.76 4.99
N ASN A 241 -22.63 9.61 5.19
CA ASN A 241 -22.46 10.94 5.79
C ASN A 241 -22.01 10.93 7.26
N GLU A 242 -22.23 9.83 7.97
CA GLU A 242 -21.98 9.69 9.41
C GLU A 242 -20.58 9.15 9.72
N LEU A 243 -19.98 8.43 8.76
CA LEU A 243 -18.63 7.90 8.89
C LEU A 243 -17.60 9.01 8.64
N ARG A 244 -16.54 9.04 9.45
CA ARG A 244 -15.32 9.80 9.14
C ARG A 244 -14.78 9.37 7.76
N ALA A 245 -14.14 10.28 7.03
CA ALA A 245 -13.70 10.03 5.66
C ALA A 245 -12.76 8.82 5.51
N ASP A 246 -11.86 8.62 6.48
CA ASP A 246 -10.93 7.49 6.54
C ASP A 246 -11.65 6.15 6.73
N LEU A 247 -12.56 6.09 7.71
CA LEU A 247 -13.36 4.89 7.96
C LEU A 247 -14.29 4.59 6.77
N ARG A 248 -14.93 5.62 6.22
CA ARG A 248 -15.79 5.54 5.04
C ARG A 248 -15.09 4.87 3.86
N ALA A 249 -13.89 5.34 3.52
CA ALA A 249 -13.10 4.78 2.40
C ALA A 249 -12.75 3.30 2.62
N ARG A 250 -12.42 2.90 3.86
CA ARG A 250 -12.11 1.51 4.22
C ARG A 250 -13.32 0.58 4.13
N ILE A 251 -14.48 1.03 4.60
CA ILE A 251 -15.72 0.25 4.51
C ILE A 251 -16.17 0.12 3.05
N PHE A 252 -16.17 1.21 2.28
CA PHE A 252 -16.61 1.15 0.89
C PHE A 252 -15.74 0.28 0.00
N SER A 253 -14.42 0.33 0.17
CA SER A 253 -13.53 -0.58 -0.56
C SER A 253 -13.77 -2.05 -0.25
N VAL A 254 -14.03 -2.43 1.01
CA VAL A 254 -14.38 -3.81 1.36
C VAL A 254 -15.74 -4.19 0.76
N THR A 255 -16.76 -3.35 0.95
CA THR A 255 -18.12 -3.67 0.46
C THR A 255 -18.17 -3.77 -1.07
N TYR A 256 -17.40 -2.95 -1.80
CA TYR A 256 -17.22 -3.08 -3.24
C TYR A 256 -16.71 -4.49 -3.62
N LEU A 257 -15.64 -4.95 -2.98
CA LEU A 257 -15.06 -6.27 -3.24
C LEU A 257 -15.99 -7.41 -2.81
N ILE A 258 -16.74 -7.26 -1.71
CA ILE A 258 -17.73 -8.24 -1.26
C ILE A 258 -18.85 -8.39 -2.29
N ARG A 259 -19.37 -7.29 -2.83
CA ARG A 259 -20.46 -7.35 -3.83
C ARG A 259 -20.05 -8.01 -5.13
N GLY A 260 -18.77 -7.92 -5.50
CA GLY A 260 -18.23 -8.66 -6.64
C GLY A 260 -18.23 -10.18 -6.47
N ALA A 261 -18.32 -10.70 -5.24
CA ALA A 261 -18.16 -12.13 -4.95
C ALA A 261 -19.16 -13.03 -5.68
N ILE A 262 -20.41 -12.57 -5.83
CA ILE A 262 -21.50 -13.36 -6.44
C ILE A 262 -21.30 -13.58 -7.95
N PHE A 263 -20.51 -12.72 -8.62
CA PHE A 263 -20.27 -12.79 -10.06
C PHE A 263 -19.03 -13.64 -10.42
N ARG A 264 -18.28 -14.13 -9.42
CA ARG A 264 -17.01 -14.83 -9.66
C ARG A 264 -17.23 -16.25 -10.21
N PRO A 265 -16.55 -16.64 -11.30
CA PRO A 265 -16.81 -17.88 -12.01
C PRO A 265 -16.57 -19.12 -11.15
N LYS A 266 -17.38 -20.17 -11.40
CA LYS A 266 -17.32 -21.40 -10.60
C LYS A 266 -16.09 -22.26 -10.85
N TYR A 267 -15.53 -22.10 -12.04
CA TYR A 267 -14.39 -22.83 -12.56
C TYR A 267 -13.41 -21.78 -13.10
N ALA A 268 -12.75 -21.02 -12.22
CA ALA A 268 -11.56 -20.29 -12.65
C ALA A 268 -10.51 -21.36 -13.01
N THR A 269 -10.43 -21.67 -14.30
CA THR A 269 -9.68 -22.77 -14.90
C THR A 269 -8.19 -22.48 -15.03
N SER A 270 -7.64 -21.50 -14.31
CA SER A 270 -6.21 -21.20 -14.39
C SER A 270 -5.41 -22.33 -13.73
N GLN A 271 -5.09 -23.34 -14.55
CA GLN A 271 -3.98 -24.27 -14.34
C GLN A 271 -2.63 -23.57 -14.47
N SER A 272 -2.61 -22.27 -14.80
CA SER A 272 -1.39 -21.48 -14.82
C SER A 272 -0.88 -21.22 -13.40
N ASP A 273 0.45 -21.19 -13.29
CA ASP A 273 1.16 -20.74 -12.09
C ASP A 273 0.89 -19.26 -11.76
N ASN A 274 0.39 -18.49 -12.74
CA ASN A 274 -0.05 -17.10 -12.57
C ASN A 274 -1.56 -17.00 -12.38
N PHE A 275 -2.06 -17.30 -11.17
CA PHE A 275 -3.45 -17.00 -10.79
C PHE A 275 -3.61 -15.51 -10.50
N SER A 276 -4.62 -14.87 -11.08
CA SER A 276 -5.02 -13.50 -10.77
C SER A 276 -6.54 -13.41 -10.64
N LEU A 277 -7.00 -12.49 -9.79
CA LEU A 277 -8.41 -12.12 -9.64
C LEU A 277 -8.87 -11.10 -10.68
N ASP A 278 -7.96 -10.53 -11.46
CA ASP A 278 -8.24 -9.57 -12.54
C ASP A 278 -9.13 -8.40 -12.07
N ILE A 279 -8.80 -7.82 -10.91
CA ILE A 279 -9.61 -6.75 -10.32
C ILE A 279 -9.29 -5.42 -11.01
N ARG A 280 -8.03 -5.00 -10.92
CA ARG A 280 -7.51 -3.73 -11.46
C ARG A 280 -5.99 -3.81 -11.62
N PRO A 281 -5.40 -2.90 -12.40
CA PRO A 281 -3.95 -2.76 -12.47
C PRO A 281 -3.31 -2.48 -11.10
N LEU A 282 -2.07 -2.93 -10.90
CA LEU A 282 -1.40 -2.85 -9.59
C LEU A 282 -1.24 -1.40 -9.12
N GLY A 283 -0.92 -0.47 -10.03
CA GLY A 283 -0.79 0.96 -9.70
C GLY A 283 -2.08 1.52 -9.09
N GLU A 284 -3.22 1.22 -9.68
CA GLU A 284 -4.53 1.63 -9.16
C GLU A 284 -4.82 1.00 -7.79
N LEU A 285 -4.56 -0.30 -7.63
CA LEU A 285 -4.76 -0.99 -6.35
C LEU A 285 -3.91 -0.37 -5.23
N ILE A 286 -2.67 -0.01 -5.53
CA ILE A 286 -1.77 0.66 -4.58
C ILE A 286 -2.33 2.03 -4.19
N GLU A 287 -2.76 2.85 -5.15
CA GLU A 287 -3.33 4.17 -4.88
C GLU A 287 -4.65 4.13 -4.09
N MET A 288 -5.40 3.03 -4.24
CA MET A 288 -6.62 2.80 -3.46
C MET A 288 -6.31 2.36 -2.03
N TYR A 289 -5.25 1.57 -1.80
CA TYR A 289 -5.16 0.72 -0.60
C TYR A 289 -3.89 0.84 0.25
N HIS A 290 -2.84 1.54 -0.20
CA HIS A 290 -1.55 1.59 0.53
C HIS A 290 -1.63 2.12 1.98
N THR A 291 -2.67 2.87 2.34
CA THR A 291 -2.91 3.37 3.72
C THR A 291 -3.49 2.34 4.67
N ARG A 292 -3.71 1.10 4.20
CA ARG A 292 -4.14 0.00 5.05
C ARG A 292 -3.03 -0.52 5.94
N GLU A 293 -3.44 -1.05 7.08
CA GLU A 293 -2.53 -1.52 8.11
C GLU A 293 -1.92 -2.86 7.72
N ALA A 294 -0.61 -2.97 7.98
CA ALA A 294 0.16 -4.19 7.81
C ALA A 294 1.25 -4.22 8.89
N THR A 295 1.47 -5.38 9.50
CA THR A 295 2.55 -5.58 10.47
C THR A 295 3.90 -5.52 9.77
N ASP A 296 4.02 -6.19 8.61
CA ASP A 296 5.16 -6.08 7.73
C ASP A 296 4.84 -5.10 6.59
N ARG A 297 5.63 -4.05 6.43
CA ARG A 297 5.44 -3.05 5.37
C ARG A 297 5.37 -3.65 3.97
N ARG A 298 6.06 -4.76 3.71
CA ARG A 298 6.05 -5.46 2.40
C ARG A 298 4.68 -6.01 2.03
N ASP A 299 3.85 -6.33 3.01
CA ASP A 299 2.50 -6.84 2.80
C ASP A 299 1.58 -5.80 2.15
N LYS A 300 1.91 -4.50 2.23
CA LYS A 300 1.19 -3.45 1.49
C LYS A 300 1.25 -3.64 -0.02
N VAL A 301 2.27 -4.34 -0.52
CA VAL A 301 2.42 -4.72 -1.93
C VAL A 301 1.94 -6.16 -2.13
N TYR A 302 2.39 -7.11 -1.31
CA TYR A 302 2.14 -8.54 -1.52
C TYR A 302 0.65 -8.91 -1.50
N ALA A 303 -0.15 -8.28 -0.64
CA ALA A 303 -1.59 -8.50 -0.59
C ALA A 303 -2.32 -8.10 -1.89
N LEU A 304 -1.73 -7.21 -2.69
CA LEU A 304 -2.35 -6.68 -3.91
C LEU A 304 -1.92 -7.44 -5.18
N LEU A 305 -0.84 -8.22 -5.13
CA LEU A 305 -0.31 -8.94 -6.30
C LEU A 305 -1.34 -9.89 -6.90
N GLY A 306 -2.02 -10.69 -6.08
CA GLY A 306 -3.05 -11.63 -6.54
C GLY A 306 -4.35 -10.96 -7.00
N MET A 307 -4.53 -9.66 -6.71
CA MET A 307 -5.67 -8.86 -7.17
C MET A 307 -5.39 -8.17 -8.52
N SER A 308 -4.13 -8.04 -8.90
CA SER A 308 -3.70 -7.25 -10.06
C SER A 308 -4.13 -7.88 -11.39
N SER A 309 -4.72 -7.09 -12.29
CA SER A 309 -4.95 -7.48 -13.70
C SER A 309 -3.66 -7.52 -14.53
N ASP A 310 -2.58 -6.91 -14.03
CA ASP A 310 -1.27 -6.97 -14.66
C ASP A 310 -0.59 -8.31 -14.33
N ASN A 311 0.62 -8.53 -14.88
CA ASN A 311 1.41 -9.73 -14.61
C ASN A 311 2.70 -9.39 -13.81
N PRO A 312 2.59 -9.04 -12.52
CA PRO A 312 3.74 -8.66 -11.70
C PRO A 312 4.77 -9.79 -11.56
N THR A 313 4.31 -11.04 -11.51
CA THR A 313 5.20 -12.21 -11.41
C THR A 313 6.13 -12.34 -12.62
N ALA A 314 5.63 -12.07 -13.83
CA ALA A 314 6.47 -12.09 -15.04
C ALA A 314 7.55 -11.00 -15.03
N ALA A 315 7.35 -9.91 -14.27
CA ALA A 315 8.33 -8.86 -14.05
C ALA A 315 9.22 -9.09 -12.81
N GLY A 316 9.16 -10.27 -12.19
CA GLY A 316 9.98 -10.59 -11.00
C GLY A 316 9.51 -9.93 -9.71
N LEU A 317 8.25 -9.47 -9.66
CA LEU A 317 7.61 -8.96 -8.45
C LEU A 317 6.72 -10.05 -7.83
N PHE A 318 7.26 -10.72 -6.82
CA PHE A 318 6.61 -11.79 -6.05
C PHE A 318 6.86 -11.62 -4.56
N ALA A 319 6.10 -12.34 -3.73
CA ALA A 319 6.25 -12.31 -2.28
C ALA A 319 7.58 -12.93 -1.83
N ASP A 320 8.49 -12.08 -1.36
CA ASP A 320 9.82 -12.44 -0.86
C ASP A 320 10.05 -11.74 0.50
N TYR A 321 10.19 -12.53 1.56
CA TYR A 321 10.37 -12.03 2.92
C TYR A 321 11.84 -11.89 3.34
N ASP A 322 12.79 -12.18 2.44
CA ASP A 322 14.22 -11.98 2.66
C ASP A 322 14.74 -10.65 2.10
N ILE A 323 14.02 -10.05 1.15
CA ILE A 323 14.38 -8.72 0.63
C ILE A 323 13.98 -7.58 1.56
N SER A 324 14.77 -6.51 1.53
CA SER A 324 14.43 -5.25 2.20
C SER A 324 13.26 -4.55 1.50
N TRP A 325 12.59 -3.67 2.24
CA TRP A 325 11.55 -2.80 1.67
C TRP A 325 12.06 -1.92 0.55
N LYS A 326 13.25 -1.34 0.67
CA LYS A 326 13.82 -0.49 -0.38
C LYS A 326 13.97 -1.25 -1.70
N GLN A 327 14.43 -2.50 -1.63
CA GLN A 327 14.53 -3.36 -2.81
C GLN A 327 13.13 -3.66 -3.39
N LEU A 328 12.15 -3.98 -2.55
CA LEU A 328 10.78 -4.23 -2.99
C LEU A 328 10.15 -2.98 -3.63
N PHE A 329 10.30 -1.83 -2.99
CA PHE A 329 9.70 -0.58 -3.44
C PHE A 329 10.33 -0.11 -4.75
N ASN A 330 11.65 -0.29 -4.92
CA ASN A 330 12.33 -0.07 -6.19
C ASN A 330 11.79 -0.99 -7.31
N LYS A 331 11.62 -2.29 -7.01
CA LYS A 331 11.01 -3.24 -7.95
C LYS A 331 9.59 -2.84 -8.34
N LEU A 332 8.78 -2.37 -7.38
CA LEU A 332 7.43 -1.87 -7.64
C LEU A 332 7.45 -0.65 -8.56
N ILE A 333 8.34 0.32 -8.32
CA ILE A 333 8.42 1.53 -9.14
C ILE A 333 8.80 1.18 -10.57
N HIS A 334 9.81 0.33 -10.79
CA HIS A 334 10.19 -0.09 -12.14
C HIS A 334 9.20 -1.07 -12.80
N PHE A 335 8.29 -1.65 -12.03
CA PHE A 335 7.14 -2.34 -12.60
C PHE A 335 6.08 -1.37 -13.13
N LEU A 336 5.85 -0.26 -12.42
CA LEU A 336 4.81 0.73 -12.76
C LEU A 336 5.30 1.79 -13.76
N LEU A 337 6.59 2.11 -13.71
CA LEU A 337 7.24 3.17 -14.48
C LEU A 337 8.41 2.62 -15.30
N PRO A 338 8.76 3.26 -16.43
CA PRO A 338 9.83 2.81 -17.30
C PRO A 338 11.21 2.91 -16.64
N GLU A 339 12.18 2.11 -17.10
CA GLU A 339 13.58 2.14 -16.62
C GLU A 339 14.29 3.48 -16.85
N LEU A 340 13.74 4.36 -17.71
CA LEU A 340 14.32 5.67 -18.00
C LEU A 340 14.20 6.68 -16.84
N VAL A 341 13.40 6.39 -15.82
CA VAL A 341 13.30 7.26 -14.64
C VAL A 341 14.41 6.94 -13.64
N SER A 342 14.96 7.98 -13.04
CA SER A 342 15.84 7.86 -11.87
C SER A 342 14.97 7.82 -10.61
N VAL A 343 15.33 6.98 -9.66
CA VAL A 343 14.58 6.76 -8.41
C VAL A 343 15.52 6.89 -7.23
N ASP A 344 15.18 7.77 -6.29
CA ASP A 344 15.79 7.82 -4.97
C ASP A 344 14.78 7.42 -3.90
N LEU A 345 15.23 6.57 -2.98
CA LEU A 345 14.40 5.93 -1.98
C LEU A 345 14.98 6.15 -0.58
N SER A 346 14.11 6.61 0.32
CA SER A 346 14.40 6.64 1.74
C SER A 346 14.38 5.22 2.33
N ASP A 347 15.33 4.91 3.22
CA ASP A 347 15.37 3.61 3.91
C ASP A 347 14.24 3.49 4.97
N ASP A 348 13.89 4.62 5.59
CA ASP A 348 12.98 4.70 6.75
C ASP A 348 11.57 5.19 6.41
N LYS A 349 11.38 5.80 5.23
CA LYS A 349 10.08 6.37 4.82
C LYS A 349 9.52 5.65 3.60
N GLU A 350 8.20 5.59 3.50
CA GLU A 350 7.48 5.11 2.32
C GLU A 350 7.33 6.24 1.29
N ILE A 351 8.47 6.83 0.90
CA ILE A 351 8.53 7.96 -0.03
C ILE A 351 9.55 7.64 -1.12
N ALA A 352 9.15 7.85 -2.37
CA ALA A 352 10.04 7.80 -3.52
C ALA A 352 10.13 9.17 -4.19
N VAL A 353 11.34 9.54 -4.57
CA VAL A 353 11.61 10.71 -5.41
C VAL A 353 12.00 10.20 -6.78
N ILE A 354 11.20 10.56 -7.78
CA ILE A 354 11.31 10.02 -9.13
C ILE A 354 11.59 11.17 -10.09
N GLU A 355 12.66 11.04 -10.86
CA GLU A 355 13.09 12.02 -11.84
C GLU A 355 12.99 11.45 -13.25
N GLY A 356 12.36 12.19 -14.17
CA GLY A 356 12.21 11.70 -15.53
C GLY A 356 11.69 12.76 -16.50
N LYS A 357 11.87 12.49 -17.79
CA LYS A 357 11.24 13.31 -18.84
C LYS A 357 9.79 12.90 -19.05
N GLY A 358 8.95 13.85 -19.39
CA GLY A 358 7.53 13.62 -19.63
C GLY A 358 6.92 14.60 -20.61
N SER A 359 5.71 14.28 -21.05
CA SER A 359 4.88 15.10 -21.92
C SER A 359 3.54 15.35 -21.26
N ILE A 360 3.06 16.59 -21.34
CA ILE A 360 1.75 16.94 -20.81
C ILE A 360 0.69 16.53 -21.81
N LEU A 361 -0.30 15.79 -21.33
CA LEU A 361 -1.46 15.40 -22.12
C LEU A 361 -2.58 16.42 -21.96
N GLY A 362 -2.87 16.81 -20.72
CA GLY A 362 -3.94 17.74 -20.38
C GLY A 362 -4.06 17.99 -18.89
N GLU A 363 -5.18 18.58 -18.50
CA GLU A 363 -5.51 18.95 -17.13
C GLU A 363 -6.91 18.45 -16.75
N VAL A 364 -7.09 18.05 -15.49
CA VAL A 364 -8.39 17.75 -14.90
C VAL A 364 -9.21 19.04 -14.76
N SER A 365 -10.32 19.13 -15.49
CA SER A 365 -11.21 20.29 -15.44
C SER A 365 -12.34 20.14 -14.43
N SER A 366 -12.76 18.91 -14.12
CA SER A 366 -13.88 18.64 -13.22
C SER A 366 -13.79 17.22 -12.66
N VAL A 367 -14.27 17.02 -11.43
CA VAL A 367 -14.35 15.69 -10.80
C VAL A 367 -15.73 15.50 -10.19
N LYS A 368 -16.42 14.43 -10.58
CA LYS A 368 -17.74 14.06 -10.09
C LYS A 368 -17.65 12.71 -9.40
N ARG A 369 -18.06 12.63 -8.14
CA ARG A 369 -18.13 11.34 -7.43
C ARG A 369 -19.38 10.58 -7.86
N ASN A 370 -19.23 9.30 -8.19
CA ASN A 370 -20.36 8.48 -8.53
C ASN A 370 -21.14 8.10 -7.25
N ALA A 371 -22.40 8.50 -7.19
CA ALA A 371 -23.26 8.34 -6.03
C ALA A 371 -23.69 6.89 -5.74
N THR A 372 -23.52 5.96 -6.70
CA THR A 372 -24.05 4.59 -6.56
C THR A 372 -23.12 3.64 -5.82
N TRP A 373 -21.81 3.83 -5.91
CA TRP A 373 -20.82 2.91 -5.34
C TRP A 373 -19.73 3.60 -4.50
N GLU A 374 -19.65 4.94 -4.55
CA GLU A 374 -18.64 5.82 -3.90
C GLU A 374 -17.15 5.45 -4.13
N ASP A 375 -16.86 4.36 -4.84
CA ASP A 375 -15.52 3.83 -5.16
C ASP A 375 -15.02 4.27 -6.54
N ARG A 376 -15.84 5.01 -7.30
CA ARG A 376 -15.51 5.56 -8.62
C ARG A 376 -15.77 7.06 -8.68
N GLN A 377 -14.94 7.73 -9.47
CA GLN A 377 -15.03 9.15 -9.79
C GLN A 377 -14.92 9.33 -11.29
N ASP A 378 -15.78 10.19 -11.84
CA ASP A 378 -15.72 10.62 -13.23
C ASP A 378 -14.88 11.90 -13.27
N VAL A 379 -13.80 11.87 -14.04
CA VAL A 379 -12.78 12.91 -14.13
C VAL A 379 -12.84 13.50 -15.53
N ASP A 380 -13.31 14.73 -15.63
CA ASP A 380 -13.37 15.46 -16.89
C ASP A 380 -12.00 16.09 -17.19
N ILE A 381 -11.55 16.01 -18.44
CA ILE A 381 -10.19 16.38 -18.87
C ILE A 381 -10.23 17.40 -19.99
N THR A 382 -9.42 18.45 -19.86
CA THR A 382 -9.10 19.40 -20.93
C THR A 382 -7.73 19.07 -21.51
N TRP A 383 -7.72 18.60 -22.76
CA TRP A 383 -6.50 18.22 -23.45
C TRP A 383 -5.72 19.43 -23.96
N SER A 384 -4.42 19.48 -23.66
CA SER A 384 -3.51 20.55 -24.12
C SER A 384 -2.95 20.28 -25.51
N ASN A 385 -2.64 19.01 -25.80
CA ASN A 385 -1.97 18.55 -27.03
C ASN A 385 -2.77 17.48 -27.77
N ALA A 386 -4.09 17.66 -27.95
CA ALA A 386 -4.90 16.71 -28.70
C ALA A 386 -4.38 16.61 -30.16
N PRO A 387 -4.09 15.41 -30.69
CA PRO A 387 -3.68 15.24 -32.07
C PRO A 387 -4.71 15.91 -33.00
N SER A 388 -4.25 16.68 -33.98
CA SER A 388 -5.07 17.51 -34.88
C SER A 388 -6.01 16.72 -35.82
N TYR A 389 -6.10 15.40 -35.68
CA TYR A 389 -7.00 14.56 -36.48
C TYR A 389 -8.38 14.46 -35.80
N ILE A 390 -9.42 14.91 -36.51
CA ILE A 390 -10.80 15.01 -36.04
C ILE A 390 -11.36 13.67 -35.52
N CYS A 391 -10.89 12.52 -36.02
CA CYS A 391 -11.28 11.18 -35.55
C CYS A 391 -10.72 10.79 -34.16
N VAL A 392 -9.80 11.58 -33.60
CA VAL A 392 -9.10 11.28 -32.33
C VAL A 392 -9.77 11.98 -31.14
N LYS A 393 -10.53 13.06 -31.35
CA LYS A 393 -11.28 13.75 -30.28
C LYS A 393 -12.39 12.89 -29.67
N GLU A 394 -13.03 12.04 -30.47
CA GLU A 394 -14.03 11.08 -29.98
C GLU A 394 -13.36 9.90 -29.25
N ALA A 395 -12.14 9.51 -29.65
CA ALA A 395 -11.40 8.39 -29.07
C ALA A 395 -10.74 8.69 -27.71
N TRP A 396 -10.27 9.92 -27.45
CA TRP A 396 -9.63 10.26 -26.16
C TRP A 396 -10.64 10.35 -25.01
N GLY A 397 -11.91 10.62 -25.31
CA GLY A 397 -12.91 10.97 -24.32
C GLY A 397 -12.56 12.25 -23.56
N SER A 398 -13.56 13.02 -23.16
CA SER A 398 -13.34 14.16 -22.24
C SER A 398 -13.58 13.78 -20.79
N SER A 399 -13.87 12.50 -20.49
CA SER A 399 -14.28 12.03 -19.17
C SER A 399 -13.76 10.61 -18.92
N TRP A 400 -13.02 10.42 -17.83
CA TRP A 400 -12.48 9.13 -17.41
C TRP A 400 -13.15 8.66 -16.11
N THR A 401 -13.61 7.42 -16.06
CA THR A 401 -14.06 6.81 -14.80
C THR A 401 -12.90 6.14 -14.09
N LEU A 402 -12.37 6.79 -13.07
CA LEU A 402 -11.23 6.33 -12.26
C LEU A 402 -11.70 5.78 -10.91
N PRO A 403 -10.93 4.90 -10.25
CA PRO A 403 -11.20 4.54 -8.86
C PRO A 403 -11.03 5.74 -7.93
N THR A 404 -11.79 5.78 -6.84
CA THR A 404 -11.54 6.69 -5.73
C THR A 404 -10.28 6.23 -5.00
N THR A 405 -9.30 7.11 -4.89
CA THR A 405 -7.98 6.85 -4.28
C THR A 405 -7.82 7.58 -2.96
N VAL A 406 -6.77 7.24 -2.21
CA VAL A 406 -6.41 7.92 -0.95
C VAL A 406 -6.19 9.41 -1.17
N LYS A 407 -5.38 9.76 -2.19
CA LYS A 407 -5.21 11.15 -2.64
C LYS A 407 -6.27 11.43 -3.71
N SER A 408 -7.32 12.16 -3.34
CA SER A 408 -8.38 12.50 -4.29
C SER A 408 -7.85 13.33 -5.45
N VAL A 409 -8.24 12.96 -6.67
CA VAL A 409 -8.05 13.76 -7.88
C VAL A 409 -8.88 15.04 -7.75
N GLN A 410 -8.33 16.16 -8.19
CA GLN A 410 -8.93 17.48 -8.08
C GLN A 410 -8.81 18.23 -9.40
N GLN A 411 -9.67 19.24 -9.56
CA GLN A 411 -9.51 20.22 -10.63
C GLN A 411 -8.12 20.88 -10.53
N GLY A 412 -7.43 21.01 -11.66
CA GLY A 412 -6.07 21.54 -11.72
C GLY A 412 -4.98 20.48 -11.70
N ASP A 413 -5.29 19.21 -11.40
CA ASP A 413 -4.32 18.12 -11.53
C ASP A 413 -3.94 17.91 -13.00
N VAL A 414 -2.66 17.67 -13.26
CA VAL A 414 -2.07 17.56 -14.60
C VAL A 414 -1.90 16.10 -14.97
N ILE A 415 -2.23 15.76 -16.21
CA ILE A 415 -2.05 14.42 -16.78
C ILE A 415 -0.78 14.41 -17.61
N CYS A 416 0.15 13.55 -17.25
CA CYS A 416 1.47 13.45 -17.85
C CYS A 416 1.74 12.03 -18.34
N LEU A 417 2.39 11.89 -19.49
CA LEU A 417 3.02 10.63 -19.91
C LEU A 417 4.53 10.73 -19.72
N LEU A 418 5.09 9.88 -18.84
CA LEU A 418 6.53 9.79 -18.67
C LEU A 418 7.18 9.06 -19.85
N GLN A 419 8.41 9.43 -20.19
CA GLN A 419 9.13 8.88 -21.34
C GLN A 419 9.32 7.37 -21.20
N GLY A 420 8.74 6.60 -22.13
CA GLY A 420 8.77 5.14 -22.13
C GLY A 420 7.66 4.48 -21.32
N ALA A 421 6.81 5.25 -20.63
CA ALA A 421 5.67 4.71 -19.90
C ALA A 421 4.57 4.29 -20.88
N SER A 422 3.90 3.18 -20.55
CA SER A 422 2.73 2.70 -21.31
C SER A 422 1.42 3.35 -20.86
N ARG A 423 1.43 4.05 -19.72
CA ARG A 423 0.25 4.59 -19.05
C ARG A 423 0.51 5.98 -18.46
N PRO A 424 -0.47 6.88 -18.50
CA PRO A 424 -0.34 8.23 -17.94
C PRO A 424 -0.30 8.23 -16.41
N THR A 425 0.22 9.31 -15.85
CA THR A 425 0.27 9.59 -14.40
C THR A 425 -0.43 10.92 -14.13
N ILE A 426 -1.21 10.98 -13.06
CA ILE A 426 -1.90 12.20 -12.61
C ILE A 426 -1.06 12.85 -11.50
N LEU A 427 -0.71 14.11 -11.72
CA LEU A 427 0.25 14.88 -10.94
C LEU A 427 -0.39 16.15 -10.40
N ARG A 428 -0.05 16.52 -9.16
CA ARG A 428 -0.42 17.80 -8.58
C ARG A 428 0.81 18.72 -8.48
N PRO A 429 0.75 19.94 -9.04
CA PRO A 429 1.86 20.88 -8.95
C PRO A 429 2.05 21.39 -7.52
N TYR A 430 3.31 21.42 -7.09
CA TYR A 430 3.81 22.20 -5.96
C TYR A 430 4.80 23.25 -6.48
N ASN A 431 5.39 24.04 -5.59
CA ASN A 431 6.27 25.13 -5.99
C ASN A 431 7.47 24.67 -6.85
N ASP A 432 8.13 23.57 -6.48
CA ASP A 432 9.35 23.07 -7.13
C ASP A 432 9.33 21.57 -7.46
N HIS A 433 8.19 20.90 -7.31
CA HIS A 433 8.04 19.48 -7.60
C HIS A 433 6.56 19.13 -7.88
N TRP A 434 6.30 17.85 -8.13
CA TRP A 434 4.97 17.33 -8.40
C TRP A 434 4.64 16.20 -7.46
N ALA A 435 3.50 16.23 -6.79
CA ALA A 435 3.03 15.07 -6.06
C ALA A 435 2.33 14.10 -7.01
N VAL A 436 2.67 12.81 -6.90
CA VAL A 436 1.94 11.74 -7.58
C VAL A 436 0.61 11.54 -6.86
N ILE A 437 -0.48 11.78 -7.59
CA ILE A 437 -1.86 11.58 -7.13
C ILE A 437 -2.37 10.21 -7.57
N MET A 438 -2.07 9.83 -8.81
CA MET A 438 -2.29 8.47 -9.31
C MET A 438 -1.19 8.07 -10.28
N ILE A 439 -0.55 6.93 -10.03
CA ILE A 439 0.50 6.37 -10.88
C ILE A 439 -0.05 5.39 -11.92
N ALA A 440 0.48 5.45 -13.15
CA ALA A 440 0.19 4.49 -14.22
C ALA A 440 -1.32 4.17 -14.37
N VAL A 441 -2.14 5.19 -14.63
CA VAL A 441 -3.61 5.10 -14.68
C VAL A 441 -4.09 4.46 -15.98
N SER A 442 -5.15 3.65 -15.95
CA SER A 442 -5.82 3.17 -17.15
C SER A 442 -6.90 4.18 -17.57
N PRO A 443 -6.81 4.78 -18.76
CA PRO A 443 -7.94 5.47 -19.36
C PRO A 443 -9.10 4.49 -19.54
N ALA A 444 -10.34 4.90 -19.25
CA ALA A 444 -11.50 4.04 -19.46
C ALA A 444 -11.67 3.72 -20.96
N GLY A 445 -11.66 2.44 -21.33
CA GLY A 445 -11.90 1.99 -22.72
C GLY A 445 -11.35 0.60 -23.07
N ASP A 446 -10.30 0.11 -22.42
CA ASP A 446 -9.61 -1.12 -22.87
C ASP A 446 -10.38 -2.43 -22.62
N SER A 447 -11.37 -2.45 -21.72
CA SER A 447 -12.08 -3.70 -21.36
C SER A 447 -13.35 -4.00 -22.18
N GLN A 448 -13.80 -3.09 -23.06
CA GLN A 448 -15.02 -3.27 -23.87
C GLN A 448 -14.91 -2.67 -25.29
N ALA A 449 -13.77 -2.84 -25.97
CA ALA A 449 -13.64 -2.42 -27.37
C ALA A 449 -14.48 -3.32 -28.30
N THR A 450 -15.78 -3.02 -28.43
CA THR A 450 -16.59 -3.45 -29.57
C THR A 450 -16.24 -2.60 -30.78
N THR A 451 -15.53 -3.20 -31.75
CA THR A 451 -15.49 -2.82 -33.17
C THR A 451 -15.20 -1.35 -33.50
N GLY A 452 -13.93 -1.03 -33.75
CA GLY A 452 -13.51 0.15 -34.53
C GLY A 452 -12.63 1.18 -33.80
N ASP A 453 -12.50 1.10 -32.48
CA ASP A 453 -11.81 2.12 -31.69
C ASP A 453 -10.29 1.95 -31.66
N ILE A 454 -9.57 3.06 -31.90
CA ILE A 454 -8.11 3.16 -31.78
C ILE A 454 -7.70 2.80 -30.35
N LYS A 455 -6.73 1.89 -30.19
CA LYS A 455 -6.26 1.48 -28.86
C LYS A 455 -5.47 2.62 -28.20
N TRP A 456 -5.70 2.85 -26.91
CA TRP A 456 -4.95 3.84 -26.13
C TRP A 456 -3.43 3.64 -26.19
N SER A 457 -2.98 2.39 -26.28
CA SER A 457 -1.58 2.06 -26.48
C SER A 457 -1.00 2.65 -27.78
N GLU A 458 -1.77 2.66 -28.86
CA GLU A 458 -1.36 3.24 -30.15
C GLU A 458 -1.35 4.78 -30.08
N LEU A 459 -2.32 5.38 -29.37
CA LEU A 459 -2.37 6.82 -29.15
C LEU A 459 -1.17 7.32 -28.34
N LEU A 460 -0.82 6.63 -27.24
CA LEU A 460 0.31 7.01 -26.40
C LEU A 460 1.66 6.78 -27.12
N GLN A 461 1.77 5.76 -27.98
CA GLN A 461 2.95 5.55 -28.82
C GLN A 461 3.20 6.66 -29.84
N SER A 462 2.17 7.42 -30.23
CA SER A 462 2.34 8.57 -31.14
C SER A 462 3.08 9.76 -30.49
N ILE A 463 3.17 9.78 -29.16
CA ILE A 463 3.84 10.84 -28.41
C ILE A 463 5.35 10.57 -28.42
N THR A 464 6.06 11.36 -29.22
CA THR A 464 7.52 11.23 -29.42
C THR A 464 8.33 12.37 -28.79
N VAL A 465 7.66 13.45 -28.38
CA VAL A 465 8.30 14.66 -27.85
C VAL A 465 8.07 14.75 -26.35
N PHE A 466 9.13 14.60 -25.57
CA PHE A 466 9.15 14.70 -24.10
C PHE A 466 9.97 15.93 -23.68
N SER A 467 9.31 17.09 -23.64
CA SER A 467 9.93 18.41 -23.48
C SER A 467 10.15 18.83 -22.03
N HIS A 468 9.50 18.17 -21.07
CA HIS A 468 9.50 18.59 -19.67
C HIS A 468 10.26 17.60 -18.80
N TYR A 469 11.00 18.15 -17.83
CA TYR A 469 11.67 17.36 -16.80
C TYR A 469 10.87 17.44 -15.49
N PHE A 470 10.50 16.29 -14.96
CA PHE A 470 9.67 16.15 -13.77
C PHE A 470 10.50 15.66 -12.59
N LEU A 471 10.35 16.35 -11.46
CA LEU A 471 10.68 15.84 -10.13
C LEU A 471 9.37 15.44 -9.44
N LEU A 472 9.17 14.15 -9.25
CA LEU A 472 7.95 13.58 -8.71
C LEU A 472 8.17 13.09 -7.27
N GLU A 473 7.24 13.42 -6.39
CA GLU A 473 7.15 12.88 -5.04
C GLU A 473 6.02 11.85 -4.99
N TRP A 474 6.37 10.58 -4.79
CA TRP A 474 5.42 9.52 -4.51
C TRP A 474 5.46 9.16 -3.03
N ASP A 475 4.68 9.93 -2.26
CA ASP A 475 4.58 9.87 -0.81
C ASP A 475 3.38 9.03 -0.35
N TRP A 476 3.64 7.90 0.33
CA TRP A 476 2.62 7.05 0.95
C TRP A 476 2.40 7.38 2.43
N ASP A 477 3.21 8.28 3.01
CA ASP A 477 3.12 8.66 4.41
C ASP A 477 2.01 9.69 4.59
N THR A 478 0.89 9.26 5.19
CA THR A 478 -0.32 10.07 5.34
C THR A 478 -0.38 10.85 6.65
N ASN A 479 0.75 11.02 7.36
CA ASN A 479 0.77 11.72 8.64
C ASN A 479 0.26 13.19 8.51
N PRO A 480 -0.91 13.54 9.11
CA PRO A 480 -1.48 14.87 9.00
C PRO A 480 -0.65 15.96 9.69
N ASP A 481 0.16 15.62 10.70
CA ASP A 481 1.05 16.60 11.36
C ASP A 481 2.14 17.11 10.41
N ARG A 482 2.48 16.33 9.36
CA ARG A 482 3.41 16.78 8.30
C ARG A 482 2.78 17.78 7.33
N GLN A 483 1.46 17.94 7.29
CA GLN A 483 0.85 18.98 6.44
C GLN A 483 1.20 20.40 6.90
N GLN A 484 1.51 20.60 8.19
CA GLN A 484 2.03 21.89 8.69
C GLN A 484 3.50 22.11 8.31
N ASP A 485 4.30 21.04 8.17
CA ASP A 485 5.71 21.10 7.75
C ASP A 485 5.91 21.17 6.23
N LYS A 486 4.88 20.90 5.40
CA LYS A 486 4.95 21.03 3.92
C LYS A 486 5.21 22.46 3.44
N ASN A 487 5.00 23.47 4.29
CA ASN A 487 5.34 24.87 4.01
C ASN A 487 6.76 25.25 4.42
N ASN A 488 7.52 24.36 5.08
CA ASN A 488 8.89 24.61 5.47
C ASN A 488 9.85 24.26 4.32
N TYR A 489 10.46 25.30 3.75
CA TYR A 489 11.55 25.23 2.77
C TYR A 489 12.69 24.28 3.24
N ASP A 490 12.88 24.12 4.55
CA ASP A 490 13.93 23.31 5.17
C ASP A 490 13.69 21.78 5.08
N TYR A 491 12.44 21.32 4.98
CA TYR A 491 12.14 19.88 4.85
C TYR A 491 12.57 19.34 3.49
N PHE A 492 12.44 20.12 2.42
CA PHE A 492 12.78 19.70 1.06
C PHE A 492 14.26 19.90 0.70
N THR A 493 15.01 20.71 1.46
CA THR A 493 16.48 20.64 1.45
C THR A 493 17.04 19.36 2.06
N SER A 494 16.20 18.53 2.69
CA SER A 494 16.58 17.24 3.29
C SER A 494 16.13 16.00 2.50
N ILE A 495 15.42 16.17 1.37
CA ILE A 495 15.34 15.11 0.36
C ILE A 495 16.77 14.85 -0.12
N PRO A 496 17.26 13.59 -0.20
CA PRO A 496 18.61 13.33 -0.64
C PRO A 496 18.75 13.76 -2.10
N VAL A 497 19.21 15.00 -2.31
CA VAL A 497 19.83 15.38 -3.57
C VAL A 497 20.98 14.40 -3.77
N PRO A 498 21.17 13.84 -4.98
CA PRO A 498 22.23 12.86 -5.24
C PRO A 498 23.56 13.32 -4.63
N LYS A 499 24.12 12.42 -3.83
CA LYS A 499 25.29 12.53 -2.94
C LYS A 499 26.44 13.36 -3.51
N HIS A 500 26.32 14.67 -3.53
CA HIS A 500 27.44 15.60 -3.63
C HIS A 500 27.11 16.78 -2.72
N SER A 501 28.02 17.09 -1.81
CA SER A 501 27.98 18.24 -0.93
C SER A 501 27.85 19.52 -1.75
N LYS A 502 26.62 20.00 -1.97
CA LYS A 502 26.38 21.21 -2.77
C LYS A 502 26.47 22.43 -1.87
N THR A 503 27.40 23.32 -2.21
CA THR A 503 27.50 24.67 -1.62
C THR A 503 26.13 25.39 -1.69
N GLY A 504 25.87 26.37 -0.81
CA GLY A 504 24.57 27.06 -0.75
C GLY A 504 24.11 27.67 -2.08
N LEU A 505 25.04 28.00 -2.98
CA LEU A 505 24.78 28.50 -4.32
C LEU A 505 24.18 27.44 -5.27
N GLU A 506 24.80 26.27 -5.33
CA GLU A 506 24.39 25.20 -6.23
C GLU A 506 23.01 24.65 -5.82
N GLY A 507 22.71 24.63 -4.52
CA GLY A 507 21.37 24.35 -4.01
C GLY A 507 20.31 25.35 -4.51
N CYS A 508 20.63 26.65 -4.53
CA CYS A 508 19.71 27.69 -5.02
C CYS A 508 19.45 27.56 -6.53
N LEU A 509 20.49 27.32 -7.35
CA LEU A 509 20.33 27.15 -8.80
C LEU A 509 19.50 25.92 -9.16
N ASN A 510 19.68 24.81 -8.43
CA ASN A 510 18.84 23.62 -8.60
C ASN A 510 17.38 23.93 -8.25
N ALA A 511 17.13 24.63 -7.13
CA ALA A 511 15.78 25.02 -6.74
C ALA A 511 15.11 25.94 -7.78
N ALA A 512 15.82 26.96 -8.27
CA ALA A 512 15.31 27.84 -9.33
C ALA A 512 14.97 27.07 -10.61
N THR A 513 15.84 26.14 -11.02
CA THR A 513 15.60 25.26 -12.18
C THR A 513 14.32 24.44 -12.00
N ARG A 514 14.12 23.85 -10.82
CA ARG A 514 12.92 23.08 -10.53
C ARG A 514 11.63 23.91 -10.58
N ILE A 515 11.65 25.10 -9.97
CA ILE A 515 10.51 26.04 -9.99
C ILE A 515 10.19 26.45 -11.44
N ARG A 516 11.23 26.73 -12.25
CA ARG A 516 11.11 27.03 -13.68
C ARG A 516 10.44 25.88 -14.43
N ASN A 517 10.85 24.64 -14.20
CA ASN A 517 10.26 23.47 -14.86
C ASN A 517 8.76 23.34 -14.53
N VAL A 518 8.36 23.52 -13.26
CA VAL A 518 6.94 23.54 -12.90
C VAL A 518 6.21 24.68 -13.61
N ARG A 519 6.78 25.89 -13.60
CA ARG A 519 6.19 27.07 -14.25
C ARG A 519 5.90 26.82 -15.73
N LEU A 520 6.84 26.25 -16.47
CA LEU A 520 6.69 25.97 -17.90
C LEU A 520 5.51 25.04 -18.18
N VAL A 521 5.33 24.01 -17.37
CA VAL A 521 4.17 23.11 -17.44
C VAL A 521 2.87 23.87 -17.16
N LEU A 522 2.83 24.68 -16.09
CA LEU A 522 1.64 25.46 -15.72
C LEU A 522 1.24 26.46 -16.81
N GLN A 523 2.20 27.04 -17.53
CA GLN A 523 1.93 27.90 -18.68
C GLN A 523 1.29 27.11 -19.83
N GLU A 524 1.77 25.90 -20.11
CA GLU A 524 1.24 25.05 -21.19
C GLU A 524 -0.20 24.61 -20.92
N VAL A 525 -0.54 24.27 -19.67
CA VAL A 525 -1.93 23.96 -19.26
C VAL A 525 -2.79 25.20 -18.98
N LYS A 526 -2.25 26.41 -19.18
CA LYS A 526 -2.94 27.70 -18.99
C LYS A 526 -3.32 28.02 -17.53
N GLN A 527 -2.64 27.44 -16.56
CA GLN A 527 -2.75 27.79 -15.14
C GLN A 527 -1.89 29.02 -14.81
N TYR A 528 -2.24 30.18 -15.38
CA TYR A 528 -1.42 31.39 -15.28
C TYR A 528 -1.22 31.92 -13.86
N GLY A 529 -2.20 31.73 -12.97
CA GLY A 529 -2.07 32.15 -11.56
C GLY A 529 -0.92 31.45 -10.84
N GLY A 530 -0.82 30.12 -11.00
CA GLY A 530 0.29 29.34 -10.46
C GLY A 530 1.62 29.66 -11.17
N ALA A 531 1.60 29.83 -12.49
CA ALA A 531 2.80 30.18 -13.24
C ALA A 531 3.40 31.53 -12.82
N VAL A 532 2.57 32.55 -12.57
CA VAL A 532 3.02 33.86 -12.07
C VAL A 532 3.60 33.72 -10.67
N LYS A 533 2.95 32.95 -9.78
CA LYS A 533 3.47 32.68 -8.44
C LYS A 533 4.87 32.05 -8.50
N ASN A 534 5.05 31.01 -9.31
CA ASN A 534 6.34 30.33 -9.47
C ASN A 534 7.41 31.26 -10.07
N LEU A 535 7.05 32.18 -10.98
CA LEU A 535 8.00 33.18 -11.50
C LEU A 535 8.54 34.10 -10.39
N TRP A 536 7.67 34.56 -9.48
CA TRP A 536 8.10 35.35 -8.32
C TRP A 536 9.02 34.56 -7.39
N GLU A 537 8.69 33.29 -7.12
CA GLU A 537 9.50 32.42 -6.27
C GLU A 537 10.86 32.10 -6.90
N GLU A 538 10.91 31.80 -8.21
CA GLU A 538 12.16 31.59 -8.95
C GLU A 538 13.06 32.83 -8.87
N THR A 539 12.48 34.02 -9.08
CA THR A 539 13.22 35.29 -8.99
C THR A 539 13.79 35.49 -7.59
N ALA A 540 13.01 35.24 -6.54
CA ALA A 540 13.46 35.36 -5.16
C ALA A 540 14.60 34.38 -4.80
N VAL A 541 14.57 33.16 -5.35
CA VAL A 541 15.66 32.17 -5.17
C VAL A 541 16.93 32.61 -5.89
N LEU A 542 16.81 33.11 -7.12
CA LEU A 542 17.93 33.64 -7.89
C LEU A 542 18.56 34.87 -7.20
N GLU A 543 17.76 35.79 -6.68
CA GLU A 543 18.26 36.92 -5.88
C GLU A 543 19.03 36.44 -4.64
N ARG A 544 18.55 35.39 -3.96
CA ARG A 544 19.26 34.80 -2.81
C ARG A 544 20.59 34.19 -3.22
N ALA A 545 20.65 33.52 -4.36
CA ALA A 545 21.86 32.98 -4.95
C ALA A 545 22.89 34.09 -5.24
N LEU A 546 22.45 35.17 -5.91
CA LEU A 546 23.29 36.33 -6.22
C LEU A 546 23.84 37.01 -4.96
N ARG A 547 23.01 37.19 -3.93
CA ARG A 547 23.46 37.73 -2.62
C ARG A 547 24.49 36.84 -1.94
N SER A 548 24.31 35.52 -1.98
CA SER A 548 25.27 34.55 -1.45
C SER A 548 26.63 34.67 -2.13
N MET A 549 26.65 34.75 -3.46
CA MET A 549 27.87 34.96 -4.26
C MET A 549 28.56 36.29 -3.95
N SER A 550 27.79 37.38 -3.86
CA SER A 550 28.30 38.70 -3.53
C SER A 550 28.99 38.72 -2.15
N ASN A 551 28.38 38.05 -1.16
CA ASN A 551 28.94 37.94 0.19
C ASN A 551 30.21 37.07 0.22
N GLN A 552 30.26 35.99 -0.56
CA GLN A 552 31.45 35.13 -0.69
C GLN A 552 32.63 35.85 -1.35
N LYS A 553 32.35 36.75 -2.31
CA LYS A 553 33.35 37.59 -2.96
C LYS A 553 33.91 38.67 -2.01
N LYS A 554 33.07 39.23 -1.13
CA LYS A 554 33.47 40.19 -0.08
C LYS A 554 34.30 39.59 1.05
N THR A 555 34.20 38.29 1.33
CA THR A 555 35.04 37.61 2.32
C THR A 555 36.38 37.16 1.75
N CYS A 556 36.49 36.93 0.45
CA CYS A 556 37.74 36.56 -0.23
C CYS A 556 38.62 37.77 -0.63
N LEU A 557 38.02 38.94 -0.85
CA LEU A 557 38.72 40.18 -1.15
C LEU A 557 38.70 41.06 0.11
N GLY A 558 39.87 41.33 0.70
CA GLY A 558 40.00 42.27 1.82
C GLY A 558 39.48 43.68 1.48
N PRO A 559 39.44 44.62 2.44
CA PRO A 559 38.64 45.85 2.38
C PRO A 559 39.00 46.86 1.27
N GLU A 560 40.00 46.57 0.44
CA GLU A 560 40.58 47.49 -0.53
C GLU A 560 40.47 46.87 -1.93
N ASN A 561 39.31 47.04 -2.55
CA ASN A 561 39.14 47.27 -3.99
C ASN A 561 37.66 47.50 -4.28
N SER A 562 37.27 48.77 -4.19
CA SER A 562 35.97 49.26 -4.62
C SER A 562 35.99 49.57 -6.11
N GLU A 563 35.87 48.55 -6.95
CA GLU A 563 35.28 48.74 -8.29
C GLU A 563 33.86 48.19 -8.23
N LYS A 564 32.91 49.12 -8.33
CA LYS A 564 31.49 48.94 -8.06
C LYS A 564 30.68 48.76 -9.35
N GLU A 565 31.34 48.31 -10.42
CA GLU A 565 30.72 48.00 -11.70
C GLU A 565 30.75 46.48 -11.94
N ASP A 566 29.55 45.94 -12.15
CA ASP A 566 29.27 44.64 -12.76
C ASP A 566 29.70 43.36 -12.06
N ALA A 567 29.64 43.33 -10.72
CA ALA A 567 29.61 42.06 -10.00
C ALA A 567 28.38 41.19 -10.40
N GLU A 568 27.23 41.80 -10.68
CA GLU A 568 26.01 41.09 -11.12
C GLU A 568 26.12 40.61 -12.58
N GLU A 569 26.60 41.44 -13.50
CA GLU A 569 26.80 41.06 -14.91
C GLU A 569 27.88 39.97 -15.07
N THR A 570 28.96 40.05 -14.30
CA THR A 570 30.02 39.02 -14.30
C THR A 570 29.51 37.67 -13.77
N ILE A 571 28.54 37.67 -12.84
CA ILE A 571 27.95 36.45 -12.27
C ILE A 571 26.94 35.82 -13.25
N VAL A 572 26.11 36.63 -13.90
CA VAL A 572 25.18 36.16 -14.95
C VAL A 572 25.94 35.57 -16.14
N ASN A 573 27.07 36.19 -16.53
CA ASN A 573 27.97 35.68 -17.57
C ASN A 573 28.69 34.38 -17.19
N GLN A 574 28.60 33.93 -15.93
CA GLN A 574 29.11 32.64 -15.48
C GLN A 574 28.01 31.58 -15.35
N LEU A 575 26.76 31.82 -15.74
CA LEU A 575 25.70 30.81 -15.73
C LEU A 575 25.41 30.32 -17.16
N ILE A 576 25.54 29.02 -17.39
CA ILE A 576 25.18 28.35 -18.65
C ILE A 576 23.99 27.42 -18.39
N GLU A 577 23.05 27.36 -19.34
CA GLU A 577 22.02 26.33 -19.39
C GLU A 577 22.58 25.07 -20.10
N ASP A 578 22.84 24.00 -19.34
CA ASP A 578 23.24 22.69 -19.90
C ASP A 578 22.15 21.65 -19.58
N LYS A 579 21.66 20.94 -20.61
CA LYS A 579 20.59 19.92 -20.50
C LYS A 579 19.34 20.36 -19.72
N GLY A 580 19.03 21.66 -19.72
CA GLY A 580 17.89 22.23 -18.99
C GLY A 580 18.16 22.54 -17.51
N GLN A 581 19.43 22.59 -17.08
CA GLN A 581 19.85 22.99 -15.74
C GLN A 581 20.77 24.22 -15.81
N TRP A 582 20.56 25.18 -14.91
CA TRP A 582 21.48 26.31 -14.73
C TRP A 582 22.74 25.84 -14.00
N THR A 583 23.89 25.93 -14.66
CA THR A 583 25.20 25.50 -14.14
C THR A 583 26.20 26.65 -14.21
N LEU A 584 27.14 26.72 -13.26
CA LEU A 584 28.26 27.67 -13.37
C LEU A 584 29.23 27.23 -14.49
N LEU A 585 29.64 28.19 -15.32
CA LEU A 585 30.54 28.04 -16.46
C LEU A 585 31.87 27.36 -16.08
N CYS A 586 32.35 27.61 -14.85
CA CYS A 586 33.53 26.97 -14.27
C CYS A 586 33.33 25.52 -13.80
N LEU A 587 32.08 25.07 -13.56
CA LEU A 587 31.76 23.67 -13.24
C LEU A 587 31.41 22.85 -14.50
N ALA A 588 30.81 23.48 -15.52
CA ALA A 588 30.52 22.86 -16.81
C ALA A 588 31.79 22.41 -17.56
N ALA A 589 32.89 23.17 -17.42
CA ALA A 589 34.19 22.84 -18.02
C ALA A 589 34.89 21.61 -17.39
N GLY A 590 34.45 21.14 -16.21
CA GLY A 590 35.09 20.04 -15.50
C GLY A 590 34.62 18.63 -15.89
N ASN A 591 33.52 18.48 -16.63
CA ASN A 591 32.83 17.20 -16.86
C ASN A 591 32.86 16.70 -18.32
N GLY A 592 33.65 17.29 -19.21
CA GLY A 592 33.69 16.87 -20.62
C GLY A 592 35.03 17.21 -21.28
N HIS A 593 35.70 16.16 -21.75
CA HIS A 593 36.97 16.16 -22.47
C HIS A 593 37.10 17.29 -23.50
N GLU A 594 38.27 17.94 -23.47
CA GLU A 594 38.81 18.72 -24.59
C GLU A 594 38.75 17.88 -25.89
N THR A 595 37.80 18.17 -26.77
CA THR A 595 37.97 18.57 -28.18
C THR A 595 36.65 18.57 -28.95
#